data_AF-A0A1M5ZGI4-F1
#
_entry.id   AF-A0A1M5ZGI4-F1
#
_cell.length_a   1.000
_cell.length_b   1.000
_cell.length_c   1.000
_cell.angle_alpha   90.00
_cell.angle_beta   90.00
_cell.angle_gamma   90.00
#
_symmetry.space_group_name_H-M   'P 1'
#
loop_
_entity.id
_entity.type
_entity.pdbx_description
1 polymer ?
#
loop_
_entity_poly.entity_id
_entity_poly.type
_entity_poly.pdbx_seq_one_letter_code
_entity_poly.pdbx_strand_id
1 'polypeptide(L)'
;MPATPPSRLSREAQRLVTLTQALARSGSRLEDIYWENLLGIQLNKLLLGKKNKTIETVLDHLLASDLNAYEILVEQAETLTESTTIVHQGVEYDALLFSAPVVAWTRYQLPEGELTPAQRQALARHLQAHIVAEGAKMALIPALVNFDQMPQSFQETHAWTQRLALLALGAGAEPCQINKPEDADGMLADARFAVGVIVVPKGQAVFRWQMPQDDAIAIRQKCQEAWEQASAEVFTPMFTGCYLEYLQPDAYYMNSREADRRIRPLALKAAVTWLQTAAHLPGDELRAVIIGCGGDTIEEYRVGFSTRHSNEVIYGCIWPVLSKEEAAADGTENQVIDVPDEIAALLKEQGIADVRRLPGIHPAEFCDDCGAPYFPNPLGEMMHPELPEETDLAPVHFH
;
A
#
# COMPACT_ATOMS: atom_id res chain seq x y z
N MET A 1 -15.93 -30.12 -10.91
CA MET A 1 -17.05 -29.90 -9.96
C MET A 1 -18.10 -29.06 -10.66
N PRO A 2 -19.41 -29.25 -10.41
CA PRO A 2 -20.42 -28.39 -11.03
C PRO A 2 -20.30 -26.97 -10.44
N ALA A 3 -20.29 -25.96 -11.31
CA ALA A 3 -20.21 -24.56 -10.93
C ALA A 3 -21.35 -24.20 -9.96
N THR A 4 -21.00 -23.62 -8.82
CA THR A 4 -21.94 -23.08 -7.84
C THR A 4 -22.84 -22.08 -8.57
N PRO A 5 -24.18 -22.17 -8.46
CA PRO A 5 -25.07 -21.19 -9.08
C PRO A 5 -24.75 -19.80 -8.53
N PRO A 6 -24.76 -18.73 -9.35
CA PRO A 6 -24.42 -17.39 -8.90
C PRO A 6 -25.35 -17.03 -7.73
N SER A 7 -24.75 -16.73 -6.59
CA SER A 7 -25.50 -16.34 -5.40
C SER A 7 -26.40 -15.16 -5.75
N ARG A 8 -27.70 -15.24 -5.45
CA ARG A 8 -28.62 -14.14 -5.72
C ARG A 8 -28.17 -12.94 -4.89
N LEU A 9 -27.77 -11.87 -5.57
CA LEU A 9 -27.43 -10.60 -4.93
C LEU A 9 -28.57 -10.13 -4.03
N SER A 10 -28.22 -9.59 -2.87
CA SER A 10 -29.19 -8.94 -1.99
C SER A 10 -29.83 -7.73 -2.68
N ARG A 11 -30.97 -7.25 -2.19
CA ARG A 11 -31.62 -6.05 -2.73
C ARG A 11 -30.69 -4.82 -2.69
N GLU A 12 -29.87 -4.70 -1.64
CA GLU A 12 -28.92 -3.60 -1.50
C GLU A 12 -27.73 -3.75 -2.46
N ALA A 13 -27.22 -4.97 -2.65
CA ALA A 13 -26.18 -5.27 -3.64
C ALA A 13 -26.66 -5.01 -5.07
N GLN A 14 -27.87 -5.48 -5.44
CA GLN A 14 -28.45 -5.25 -6.75
C GLN A 14 -28.65 -3.75 -7.04
N ARG A 15 -29.05 -2.99 -6.02
CA ARG A 15 -29.18 -1.53 -6.14
C ARG A 15 -27.83 -0.88 -6.39
N LEU A 16 -26.78 -1.31 -5.67
CA LEU A 16 -25.42 -0.81 -5.87
C LEU A 16 -24.94 -1.06 -7.30
N VAL A 17 -25.06 -2.30 -7.79
CA VAL A 17 -24.77 -2.68 -9.20
C VAL A 17 -25.51 -1.76 -10.18
N THR A 18 -26.81 -1.56 -9.96
CA THR A 18 -27.65 -0.75 -10.87
C THR A 18 -27.20 0.71 -10.93
N LEU A 19 -26.86 1.30 -9.79
CA LEU A 19 -26.40 2.69 -9.72
C LEU A 19 -25.03 2.86 -10.37
N THR A 20 -24.11 1.95 -10.11
CA THR A 20 -22.78 1.94 -10.72
C THR A 20 -22.87 1.79 -12.24
N GLN A 21 -23.67 0.85 -12.75
CA GLN A 21 -23.86 0.67 -14.20
C GLN A 21 -24.56 1.86 -14.85
N ALA A 22 -25.42 2.58 -14.13
CA ALA A 22 -26.02 3.81 -14.62
C ALA A 22 -24.98 4.93 -14.73
N LEU A 23 -24.13 5.10 -13.72
CA LEU A 23 -23.00 6.04 -13.76
C LEU A 23 -22.03 5.71 -14.91
N ALA A 24 -21.71 4.42 -15.09
CA ALA A 24 -20.84 3.95 -16.18
C ALA A 24 -21.35 4.26 -17.60
N ARG A 25 -22.65 4.55 -17.74
CA ARG A 25 -23.30 4.88 -19.02
C ARG A 25 -23.67 6.35 -19.13
N SER A 26 -23.30 7.15 -18.14
CA SER A 26 -23.52 8.58 -18.13
C SER A 26 -22.85 9.23 -19.35
N GLY A 27 -23.59 10.11 -20.03
CA GLY A 27 -23.10 10.81 -21.23
C GLY A 27 -22.71 12.26 -20.98
N SER A 28 -22.87 12.77 -19.76
CA SER A 28 -22.64 14.19 -19.46
C SER A 28 -22.31 14.41 -17.99
N ARG A 29 -21.60 15.51 -17.70
CA ARG A 29 -21.25 15.89 -16.31
C ARG A 29 -22.47 16.08 -15.41
N LEU A 30 -23.59 16.54 -15.96
CA LEU A 30 -24.83 16.71 -15.21
C LEU A 30 -25.40 15.36 -14.75
N GLU A 31 -25.33 14.35 -15.62
CA GLU A 31 -25.72 12.98 -15.30
C GLU A 31 -24.72 12.33 -14.33
N ASP A 32 -23.42 12.57 -14.48
CA ASP A 32 -22.38 12.07 -13.55
C ASP A 32 -22.70 12.52 -12.13
N ILE A 33 -22.88 13.83 -11.93
CA ILE A 33 -23.20 14.40 -10.61
C ILE A 33 -24.48 13.77 -10.05
N TYR A 34 -25.50 13.53 -10.86
CA TYR A 34 -26.74 12.92 -10.41
C TYR A 34 -26.52 11.46 -9.96
N TRP A 35 -25.83 10.65 -10.76
CA TRP A 35 -25.57 9.25 -10.45
C TRP A 35 -24.55 9.07 -9.32
N GLU A 36 -23.48 9.86 -9.28
CA GLU A 36 -22.50 9.95 -8.20
C GLU A 36 -23.22 10.24 -6.87
N ASN A 37 -24.13 11.21 -6.83
CA ASN A 37 -24.89 11.52 -5.62
C ASN A 37 -25.76 10.34 -5.14
N LEU A 38 -26.48 9.67 -6.05
CA LEU A 38 -27.31 8.51 -5.68
C LEU A 38 -26.49 7.31 -5.24
N LEU A 39 -25.38 7.05 -5.93
CA LEU A 39 -24.41 6.02 -5.60
C LEU A 39 -23.78 6.29 -4.23
N GLY A 40 -23.35 7.53 -3.99
CA GLY A 40 -22.76 7.96 -2.73
C GLY A 40 -23.71 7.84 -1.55
N ILE A 41 -24.99 8.16 -1.72
CA ILE A 41 -26.01 7.91 -0.67
C ILE A 41 -26.11 6.41 -0.34
N GLN A 42 -26.09 5.55 -1.36
CA GLN A 42 -26.20 4.10 -1.17
C GLN A 42 -24.92 3.52 -0.53
N LEU A 43 -23.73 3.96 -0.94
CA LEU A 43 -22.45 3.56 -0.37
C LEU A 43 -22.33 3.99 1.09
N ASN A 44 -22.60 5.26 1.40
CA ASN A 44 -22.58 5.78 2.76
C ASN A 44 -23.53 4.99 3.68
N LYS A 45 -24.72 4.61 3.18
CA LYS A 45 -25.64 3.75 3.94
C LYS A 45 -25.03 2.38 4.26
N LEU A 46 -24.31 1.78 3.32
CA LEU A 46 -23.64 0.48 3.53
C LEU A 46 -22.46 0.59 4.50
N LEU A 47 -21.65 1.64 4.37
CA LEU A 47 -20.50 1.93 5.23
C LEU A 47 -20.94 2.17 6.68
N LEU A 48 -21.92 3.04 6.90
CA LEU A 48 -22.51 3.28 8.23
C LEU A 48 -23.20 2.05 8.81
N GLY A 49 -23.78 1.21 7.94
CA GLY A 49 -24.40 -0.06 8.32
C GLY A 49 -23.42 -1.19 8.62
N LYS A 50 -22.10 -0.94 8.52
CA LYS A 50 -21.03 -1.95 8.66
C LYS A 50 -21.18 -3.14 7.71
N LYS A 51 -21.62 -2.87 6.48
CA LYS A 51 -21.92 -3.90 5.46
C LYS A 51 -20.80 -4.02 4.42
N ASN A 52 -19.53 -4.02 4.84
CA ASN A 52 -18.38 -4.10 3.93
C ASN A 52 -18.46 -5.28 2.95
N LYS A 53 -18.85 -6.46 3.46
CA LYS A 53 -19.06 -7.67 2.67
C LYS A 53 -20.05 -7.49 1.50
N THR A 54 -21.02 -6.59 1.63
CA THR A 54 -21.96 -6.30 0.53
C THR A 54 -21.27 -5.54 -0.60
N ILE A 55 -20.35 -4.63 -0.28
CA ILE A 55 -19.55 -3.89 -1.27
C ILE A 55 -18.59 -4.86 -1.96
N GLU A 56 -17.85 -5.68 -1.19
CA GLU A 56 -16.95 -6.73 -1.72
C GLU A 56 -17.68 -7.68 -2.69
N THR A 57 -18.84 -8.21 -2.29
CA THR A 57 -19.63 -9.11 -3.14
C THR A 57 -20.03 -8.44 -4.47
N VAL A 58 -20.30 -7.13 -4.45
CA VAL A 58 -20.64 -6.39 -5.67
C VAL A 58 -19.39 -6.15 -6.52
N LEU A 59 -18.24 -5.85 -5.91
CA LEU A 59 -16.97 -5.73 -6.60
C LEU A 59 -16.60 -7.04 -7.30
N ASP A 60 -16.66 -8.19 -6.62
CA ASP A 60 -16.41 -9.51 -7.23
C ASP A 60 -17.35 -9.79 -8.41
N HIS A 61 -18.63 -9.45 -8.24
CA HIS A 61 -19.63 -9.62 -9.30
C HIS A 61 -19.33 -8.74 -10.52
N LEU A 62 -18.99 -7.47 -10.31
CA LEU A 62 -18.66 -6.53 -11.39
C LEU A 62 -17.32 -6.88 -12.05
N LEU A 63 -16.33 -7.33 -11.28
CA LEU A 63 -15.04 -7.77 -11.81
C LEU A 63 -15.23 -8.86 -12.87
N ALA A 64 -16.15 -9.79 -12.65
CA ALA A 64 -16.47 -10.87 -13.58
C ALA A 64 -17.40 -10.49 -14.73
N SER A 65 -18.14 -9.37 -14.65
CA SER A 65 -19.25 -9.07 -15.58
C SER A 65 -19.20 -7.72 -16.28
N ASP A 66 -18.61 -6.69 -15.68
CA ASP A 66 -18.58 -5.31 -16.17
C ASP A 66 -17.39 -4.56 -15.55
N LEU A 67 -16.24 -4.63 -16.22
CA LEU A 67 -14.96 -4.08 -15.74
C LEU A 67 -15.01 -2.56 -15.55
N ASN A 68 -15.69 -1.84 -16.43
CA ASN A 68 -15.84 -0.39 -16.32
C ASN A 68 -16.65 -0.02 -15.07
N ALA A 69 -17.76 -0.72 -14.83
CA ALA A 69 -18.53 -0.53 -13.61
C ALA A 69 -17.73 -0.92 -12.36
N TYR A 70 -16.89 -1.96 -12.42
CA TYR A 70 -15.99 -2.32 -11.32
C TYR A 70 -15.06 -1.16 -10.95
N GLU A 71 -14.36 -0.57 -11.92
CA GLU A 71 -13.42 0.54 -11.68
C GLU A 71 -14.12 1.76 -11.07
N ILE A 72 -15.29 2.12 -11.61
CA ILE A 72 -16.12 3.20 -11.07
C ILE A 72 -16.52 2.91 -9.62
N LEU A 73 -16.91 1.67 -9.29
CA LEU A 73 -17.29 1.36 -7.91
C LEU A 73 -16.10 1.42 -6.95
N VAL A 74 -14.92 0.98 -7.37
CA VAL A 74 -13.68 1.10 -6.59
C VAL A 74 -13.38 2.57 -6.32
N GLU A 75 -13.33 3.40 -7.37
CA GLU A 75 -13.04 4.83 -7.24
C GLU A 75 -14.04 5.55 -6.30
N GLN A 76 -15.34 5.24 -6.44
CA GLN A 76 -16.37 5.85 -5.62
C GLN A 76 -16.31 5.37 -4.17
N ALA A 77 -16.01 4.09 -3.94
CA ALA A 77 -15.82 3.56 -2.59
C ALA A 77 -14.60 4.20 -1.91
N GLU A 78 -13.48 4.33 -2.61
CA GLU A 78 -12.27 4.99 -2.12
C GLU A 78 -12.54 6.45 -1.79
N THR A 79 -13.07 7.21 -2.75
CA THR A 79 -13.39 8.64 -2.59
C THR A 79 -14.26 8.89 -1.36
N LEU A 80 -15.31 8.12 -1.16
CA LEU A 80 -16.28 8.31 -0.07
C LEU A 80 -15.78 7.81 1.29
N THR A 81 -14.67 7.07 1.31
CA THR A 81 -14.11 6.52 2.56
C THR A 81 -12.89 7.30 3.01
N GLU A 82 -12.08 7.82 2.08
CA GLU A 82 -10.96 8.71 2.41
C GLU A 82 -11.39 10.19 2.52
N SER A 83 -12.59 10.57 2.06
CA SER A 83 -13.08 11.95 2.18
C SER A 83 -14.50 12.03 2.72
N THR A 84 -14.82 13.14 3.41
CA THR A 84 -16.17 13.38 3.94
C THR A 84 -16.45 14.87 4.16
N THR A 85 -17.72 15.24 4.22
CA THR A 85 -18.16 16.58 4.65
C THR A 85 -18.81 16.48 6.03
N ILE A 86 -18.36 17.32 6.98
CA ILE A 86 -18.89 17.37 8.34
C ILE A 86 -19.33 18.78 8.74
N VAL A 87 -20.42 18.87 9.50
CA VAL A 87 -20.91 20.13 10.05
C VAL A 87 -20.42 20.27 11.49
N HIS A 88 -19.69 21.36 11.78
CA HIS A 88 -19.24 21.67 13.13
C HIS A 88 -19.45 23.15 13.44
N GLN A 89 -20.14 23.43 14.55
CA GLN A 89 -20.46 24.81 14.97
C GLN A 89 -21.12 25.66 13.86
N GLY A 90 -21.96 25.04 13.03
CA GLY A 90 -22.70 25.72 11.95
C GLY A 90 -21.90 25.97 10.67
N VAL A 91 -20.66 25.47 10.57
CA VAL A 91 -19.82 25.54 9.35
C VAL A 91 -19.69 24.14 8.75
N GLU A 92 -19.85 24.03 7.43
CA GLU A 92 -19.53 22.81 6.68
C GLU A 92 -18.03 22.76 6.38
N TYR A 93 -17.42 21.63 6.68
CA TYR A 93 -16.01 21.35 6.42
C TYR A 93 -15.88 20.13 5.51
N ASP A 94 -14.94 20.19 4.57
CA ASP A 94 -14.46 19.01 3.86
C ASP A 94 -13.23 18.46 4.58
N ALA A 95 -13.16 17.14 4.66
CA ALA A 95 -12.07 16.41 5.31
C ALA A 95 -11.50 15.37 4.34
N LEU A 96 -10.17 15.30 4.26
CA LEU A 96 -9.43 14.34 3.45
C LEU A 96 -8.44 13.58 4.32
N LEU A 97 -8.57 12.26 4.35
CA LEU A 97 -7.59 11.33 4.90
C LEU A 97 -6.37 11.31 3.99
N PHE A 98 -5.19 11.46 4.59
CA PHE A 98 -3.92 11.46 3.89
C PHE A 98 -2.95 10.54 4.62
N SER A 99 -1.93 10.11 3.91
CA SER A 99 -0.77 9.45 4.51
C SER A 99 0.52 10.12 4.05
N ALA A 100 1.58 9.94 4.83
CA ALA A 100 2.94 10.39 4.56
C ALA A 100 3.89 9.20 4.77
N PRO A 101 4.13 8.39 3.72
CA PRO A 101 4.97 7.20 3.80
C PRO A 101 6.45 7.55 3.90
N VAL A 102 7.16 6.77 4.70
CA VAL A 102 8.61 6.69 4.73
C VAL A 102 8.96 5.23 4.48
N VAL A 103 9.61 4.97 3.36
CA VAL A 103 10.07 3.64 3.02
C VAL A 103 11.48 3.47 3.58
N ALA A 104 11.67 2.42 4.37
CA ALA A 104 12.93 2.13 5.03
C ALA A 104 13.44 0.77 4.58
N TRP A 105 14.75 0.65 4.39
CA TRP A 105 15.40 -0.65 4.29
C TRP A 105 16.75 -0.64 4.99
N THR A 106 17.18 -1.82 5.43
CA THR A 106 18.39 -1.99 6.24
C THR A 106 19.03 -3.34 5.96
N ARG A 107 20.23 -3.52 6.50
CA ARG A 107 20.96 -4.80 6.50
C ARG A 107 20.66 -5.65 7.74
N TYR A 108 19.90 -5.10 8.69
CA TYR A 108 19.54 -5.72 9.97
C TYR A 108 18.03 -5.64 10.17
N GLN A 109 17.55 -5.86 11.39
CA GLN A 109 16.13 -5.67 11.70
C GLN A 109 15.74 -4.19 11.69
N LEU A 110 14.56 -3.90 11.13
CA LEU A 110 13.97 -2.56 11.18
C LEU A 110 13.51 -2.19 12.60
N PRO A 111 13.69 -0.94 13.04
CA PRO A 111 13.07 -0.45 14.27
C PRO A 111 11.54 -0.46 14.21
N GLU A 112 10.88 -0.68 15.34
CA GLU A 112 9.40 -0.72 15.44
C GLU A 112 8.73 0.63 15.14
N GLY A 113 9.45 1.75 15.25
CA GLY A 113 8.97 3.07 14.81
C GLY A 113 8.05 3.80 15.80
N GLU A 114 8.12 3.52 17.10
CA GLU A 114 7.33 4.23 18.10
C GLU A 114 7.69 5.72 18.20
N LEU A 115 6.70 6.61 18.04
CA LEU A 115 6.90 8.06 18.14
C LEU A 115 6.78 8.54 19.59
N THR A 116 7.78 9.27 20.08
CA THR A 116 7.66 10.05 21.33
C THR A 116 6.69 11.23 21.15
N PRO A 117 6.11 11.79 22.24
CA PRO A 117 5.25 12.98 22.14
C PRO A 117 5.91 14.17 21.43
N ALA A 118 7.21 14.37 21.64
CA ALA A 118 7.98 15.44 20.99
C ALA A 118 8.11 15.22 19.49
N GLN A 119 8.43 13.98 19.06
CA GLN A 119 8.50 13.62 17.65
C GLN A 119 7.15 13.76 16.95
N ARG A 120 6.04 13.34 17.59
CA ARG A 120 4.69 13.55 17.06
C ARG A 120 4.38 15.02 16.82
N GLN A 121 4.74 15.87 17.77
CA GLN A 121 4.52 17.31 17.64
C GLN A 121 5.40 17.95 16.55
N ALA A 122 6.66 17.52 16.44
CA ALA A 122 7.56 17.98 15.37
C ALA A 122 7.01 17.58 13.99
N LEU A 123 6.63 16.31 13.83
CA LEU A 123 6.05 15.79 12.59
C LEU A 123 4.78 16.56 12.16
N ALA A 124 3.87 16.80 13.11
CA ALA A 124 2.67 17.60 12.86
C ALA A 124 3.01 19.03 12.42
N ARG A 125 4.06 19.63 13.01
CA ARG A 125 4.53 20.97 12.64
C ARG A 125 5.09 21.00 11.22
N HIS A 126 5.88 20.00 10.83
CA HIS A 126 6.45 19.92 9.48
C HIS A 126 5.36 19.74 8.41
N LEU A 127 4.38 18.85 8.66
CA LEU A 127 3.22 18.70 7.78
C LEU A 127 2.43 20.01 7.65
N GLN A 128 2.15 20.70 8.76
CA GLN A 128 1.45 21.98 8.74
C GLN A 128 2.22 23.07 7.96
N ALA A 129 3.55 23.07 8.10
CA ALA A 129 4.41 24.07 7.48
C ALA A 129 4.64 23.85 5.97
N HIS A 130 4.64 22.59 5.51
CA HIS A 130 5.12 22.26 4.16
C HIS A 130 4.09 21.58 3.26
N ILE A 131 3.04 20.96 3.82
CA ILE A 131 2.07 20.16 3.05
C ILE A 131 0.66 20.74 3.15
N VAL A 132 0.18 20.91 4.38
CA VAL A 132 -1.19 21.31 4.69
C VAL A 132 -1.42 22.75 4.25
N ALA A 133 -2.53 23.00 3.55
CA ALA A 133 -2.91 24.34 3.11
C ALA A 133 -3.02 25.33 4.27
N GLU A 134 -2.80 26.62 3.97
CA GLU A 134 -2.91 27.68 4.97
C GLU A 134 -4.34 27.77 5.52
N GLY A 135 -4.47 27.86 6.86
CA GLY A 135 -5.76 27.92 7.54
C GLY A 135 -6.48 26.57 7.66
N ALA A 136 -5.98 25.51 7.03
CA ALA A 136 -6.50 24.15 7.21
C ALA A 136 -6.11 23.59 8.58
N LYS A 137 -7.01 22.79 9.15
CA LYS A 137 -6.80 22.06 10.41
C LYS A 137 -6.33 20.65 10.11
N MET A 138 -5.58 20.05 11.01
CA MET A 138 -5.07 18.69 10.85
C MET A 138 -5.14 17.91 12.16
N ALA A 139 -5.39 16.62 12.05
CA ALA A 139 -5.16 15.66 13.13
C ALA A 139 -4.39 14.45 12.59
N LEU A 140 -3.54 13.86 13.43
CA LEU A 140 -2.75 12.68 13.11
C LEU A 140 -3.11 11.54 14.06
N ILE A 141 -2.93 10.31 13.59
CA ILE A 141 -2.82 9.16 14.45
C ILE A 141 -1.53 9.31 15.29
N PRO A 142 -1.56 8.97 16.59
CA PRO A 142 -0.42 9.19 17.47
C PRO A 142 0.67 8.09 17.32
N ALA A 143 0.83 7.51 16.14
CA ALA A 143 1.77 6.43 15.85
C ALA A 143 2.17 6.43 14.37
N LEU A 144 3.32 5.84 14.06
CA LEU A 144 3.59 5.35 12.71
C LEU A 144 2.94 3.97 12.59
N VAL A 145 2.28 3.72 11.46
CA VAL A 145 1.66 2.43 11.14
C VAL A 145 2.33 1.83 9.91
N ASN A 146 2.36 0.51 9.78
CA ASN A 146 2.68 -0.17 8.52
C ASN A 146 1.39 -0.58 7.77
N PHE A 147 1.52 -1.29 6.65
CA PHE A 147 0.37 -1.78 5.89
C PHE A 147 -0.60 -2.62 6.72
N ASP A 148 -0.13 -3.56 7.53
CA ASP A 148 -0.99 -4.44 8.35
C ASP A 148 -1.79 -3.66 9.39
N GLN A 149 -1.17 -2.59 9.91
CA GLN A 149 -1.74 -1.72 10.94
C GLN A 149 -2.74 -0.69 10.38
N MET A 150 -2.72 -0.44 9.06
CA MET A 150 -3.66 0.43 8.37
C MET A 150 -5.05 -0.21 8.20
N PRO A 151 -6.09 0.59 7.88
CA PRO A 151 -7.42 0.10 7.54
C PRO A 151 -7.40 -0.97 6.44
N GLN A 152 -7.97 -2.14 6.73
CA GLN A 152 -8.07 -3.27 5.80
C GLN A 152 -9.42 -3.31 5.06
N SER A 153 -10.27 -2.31 5.28
CA SER A 153 -11.57 -2.20 4.63
C SER A 153 -11.99 -0.75 4.39
N PHE A 154 -12.91 -0.56 3.43
CA PHE A 154 -13.58 0.72 3.20
C PHE A 154 -14.24 1.25 4.48
N GLN A 155 -14.86 0.36 5.25
CA GLN A 155 -15.51 0.73 6.50
C GLN A 155 -14.52 1.26 7.55
N GLU A 156 -13.36 0.60 7.72
CA GLU A 156 -12.32 1.05 8.64
C GLU A 156 -11.74 2.41 8.20
N THR A 157 -11.49 2.57 6.89
CA THR A 157 -10.97 3.80 6.31
C THR A 157 -11.93 4.96 6.57
N HIS A 158 -13.22 4.76 6.28
CA HIS A 158 -14.27 5.73 6.57
C HIS A 158 -14.37 6.08 8.06
N ALA A 159 -14.22 5.10 8.95
CA ALA A 159 -14.23 5.33 10.40
C ALA A 159 -13.02 6.17 10.85
N TRP A 160 -11.83 5.90 10.31
CA TRP A 160 -10.63 6.71 10.56
C TRP A 160 -10.82 8.15 10.09
N THR A 161 -11.29 8.34 8.85
CA THR A 161 -11.57 9.67 8.27
C THR A 161 -12.52 10.48 9.16
N GLN A 162 -13.65 9.90 9.58
CA GLN A 162 -14.63 10.60 10.41
C GLN A 162 -14.10 10.95 11.80
N ARG A 163 -13.41 10.02 12.48
CA ARG A 163 -12.89 10.22 13.82
C ARG A 163 -11.78 11.28 13.84
N LEU A 164 -10.86 11.21 12.89
CA LEU A 164 -9.78 12.19 12.77
C LEU A 164 -10.35 13.57 12.39
N ALA A 165 -11.38 13.64 11.53
CA ALA A 165 -11.96 14.92 11.13
C ALA A 165 -12.62 15.64 12.32
N LEU A 166 -13.34 14.90 13.17
CA LEU A 166 -13.87 15.43 14.42
C LEU A 166 -12.75 15.88 15.37
N LEU A 167 -11.69 15.09 15.50
CA LEU A 167 -10.52 15.43 16.33
C LEU A 167 -9.82 16.71 15.85
N ALA A 168 -9.62 16.88 14.55
CA ALA A 168 -9.02 18.07 13.95
C ALA A 168 -9.85 19.34 14.21
N LEU A 169 -11.17 19.19 14.34
CA LEU A 169 -12.08 20.29 14.69
C LEU A 169 -12.18 20.55 16.19
N GLY A 170 -11.50 19.77 17.04
CA GLY A 170 -11.59 19.87 18.50
C GLY A 170 -12.91 19.33 19.06
N ALA A 171 -13.67 18.56 18.27
CA ALA A 171 -14.79 17.79 18.77
C ALA A 171 -14.28 16.53 19.50
N GLY A 172 -15.03 16.06 20.50
CA GLY A 172 -14.74 14.77 21.13
C GLY A 172 -14.91 13.64 20.12
N ALA A 173 -13.86 12.83 19.94
CA ALA A 173 -13.87 11.66 19.07
C ALA A 173 -13.20 10.48 19.79
N GLU A 174 -13.69 9.27 19.51
CA GLU A 174 -12.99 8.05 19.93
C GLU A 174 -11.66 7.93 19.18
N PRO A 175 -10.61 7.37 19.81
CA PRO A 175 -9.37 7.06 19.12
C PRO A 175 -9.58 6.12 17.92
N CYS A 176 -8.78 6.30 16.87
CA CYS A 176 -8.72 5.33 15.79
C CYS A 176 -8.11 4.03 16.33
N GLN A 177 -8.75 2.90 15.99
CA GLN A 177 -8.22 1.60 16.33
C GLN A 177 -7.16 1.24 15.28
N ILE A 178 -5.94 1.01 15.75
CA ILE A 178 -4.83 0.52 14.93
C ILE A 178 -4.89 -1.00 14.94
N ASN A 179 -4.80 -1.61 13.75
CA ASN A 179 -4.79 -3.06 13.62
C ASN A 179 -3.52 -3.65 14.24
N LYS A 180 -3.54 -4.93 14.61
CA LYS A 180 -2.32 -5.58 15.11
C LYS A 180 -1.44 -5.91 13.90
N PRO A 181 -0.12 -5.66 13.96
CA PRO A 181 0.76 -6.13 12.91
C PRO A 181 0.73 -7.66 12.86
N GLU A 182 0.91 -8.22 11.66
CA GLU A 182 1.30 -9.63 11.52
C GLU A 182 2.77 -9.77 11.98
N ASP A 183 3.23 -10.98 12.32
CA ASP A 183 4.55 -11.18 12.94
C ASP A 183 5.67 -10.51 12.11
N ALA A 184 6.29 -9.47 12.67
CA ALA A 184 7.24 -8.58 11.98
C ALA A 184 8.70 -9.08 12.05
N ASP A 185 8.92 -10.33 12.45
CA ASP A 185 10.26 -10.85 12.68
C ASP A 185 11.06 -10.94 11.38
N GLY A 186 12.23 -10.29 11.36
CA GLY A 186 13.19 -10.37 10.26
C GLY A 186 12.91 -9.49 9.04
N MET A 187 11.96 -8.55 9.09
CA MET A 187 11.74 -7.61 7.97
C MET A 187 12.94 -6.70 7.73
N LEU A 188 13.49 -6.75 6.52
CA LEU A 188 14.64 -5.95 6.08
C LEU A 188 14.24 -4.65 5.36
N ALA A 189 12.99 -4.57 4.91
CA ALA A 189 12.41 -3.41 4.26
C ALA A 189 10.93 -3.28 4.66
N ASP A 190 10.46 -2.06 4.91
CA ASP A 190 9.07 -1.78 5.29
C ASP A 190 8.68 -0.34 4.93
N ALA A 191 7.38 -0.08 4.79
CA ALA A 191 6.82 1.25 4.63
C ALA A 191 6.10 1.67 5.93
N ARG A 192 6.56 2.79 6.51
CA ARG A 192 5.96 3.37 7.73
C ARG A 192 5.21 4.63 7.37
N PHE A 193 3.97 4.73 7.81
CA PHE A 193 3.04 5.80 7.45
C PHE A 193 2.74 6.66 8.66
N ALA A 194 2.93 7.97 8.49
CA ALA A 194 2.19 8.94 9.28
C ALA A 194 0.83 9.17 8.62
N VAL A 195 -0.26 8.84 9.32
CA VAL A 195 -1.63 8.93 8.79
C VAL A 195 -2.39 10.02 9.53
N GLY A 196 -3.16 10.80 8.79
CA GLY A 196 -3.92 11.90 9.36
C GLY A 196 -5.06 12.34 8.47
N VAL A 197 -5.73 13.41 8.89
CA VAL A 197 -6.75 14.09 8.09
C VAL A 197 -6.41 15.57 7.98
N ILE A 198 -6.73 16.17 6.84
CA ILE A 198 -6.76 17.62 6.65
C ILE A 198 -8.22 18.04 6.58
N VAL A 199 -8.59 19.08 7.33
CA VAL A 199 -9.95 19.61 7.39
C VAL A 199 -9.96 21.09 7.02
N VAL A 200 -10.84 21.45 6.10
CA VAL A 200 -10.96 22.79 5.53
C VAL A 200 -12.42 23.21 5.46
N PRO A 201 -12.75 24.52 5.51
CA PRO A 201 -14.08 24.96 5.14
C PRO A 201 -14.43 24.43 3.75
N LYS A 202 -15.68 24.02 3.55
CA LYS A 202 -16.11 23.35 2.33
C LYS A 202 -15.68 24.11 1.06
N GLY A 203 -15.07 23.37 0.12
CA GLY A 203 -14.57 23.90 -1.16
C GLY A 203 -13.25 24.67 -1.10
N GLN A 204 -12.53 24.66 0.03
CA GLN A 204 -11.19 25.25 0.13
C GLN A 204 -10.07 24.24 -0.18
N ALA A 205 -8.87 24.74 -0.45
CA ALA A 205 -7.67 23.92 -0.70
C ALA A 205 -7.26 23.12 0.53
N VAL A 206 -7.00 21.81 0.38
CA VAL A 206 -6.47 20.93 1.42
C VAL A 206 -4.93 20.91 1.42
N PHE A 207 -4.32 21.05 0.24
CA PHE A 207 -2.85 21.07 0.09
C PHE A 207 -2.33 22.42 -0.38
N ARG A 208 -1.09 22.74 -0.04
CA ARG A 208 -0.44 24.01 -0.40
C ARG A 208 -0.34 24.28 -1.90
N TRP A 209 -0.27 23.23 -2.72
CA TRP A 209 -0.17 23.35 -4.18
C TRP A 209 -1.52 23.57 -4.88
N GLN A 210 -2.64 23.61 -4.16
CA GLN A 210 -3.99 23.78 -4.74
C GLN A 210 -4.42 25.26 -4.84
N MET A 211 -3.46 26.18 -5.02
CA MET A 211 -3.71 27.62 -5.15
C MET A 211 -3.81 28.01 -6.64
N PRO A 212 -4.94 28.57 -7.14
CA PRO A 212 -5.18 28.75 -8.57
C PRO A 212 -4.23 29.68 -9.35
N GLN A 213 -3.44 30.51 -8.65
CA GLN A 213 -2.61 31.54 -9.29
C GLN A 213 -1.14 31.13 -9.44
N ASP A 214 -0.77 29.96 -8.94
CA ASP A 214 0.62 29.52 -8.88
C ASP A 214 0.90 28.33 -9.80
N ASP A 215 2.17 28.11 -10.10
CA ASP A 215 2.63 26.87 -10.73
C ASP A 215 2.53 25.71 -9.74
N ALA A 216 1.38 25.03 -9.75
CA ALA A 216 1.06 23.95 -8.83
C ALA A 216 2.09 22.80 -8.89
N ILE A 217 2.68 22.52 -10.06
CA ILE A 217 3.68 21.45 -10.21
C ILE A 217 4.96 21.87 -9.48
N ALA A 218 5.46 23.07 -9.74
CA ALA A 218 6.67 23.58 -9.09
C ALA A 218 6.49 23.75 -7.57
N ILE A 219 5.30 24.17 -7.12
CA ILE A 219 5.01 24.26 -5.67
C ILE A 219 4.98 22.87 -5.06
N ARG A 220 4.29 21.90 -5.69
CA ARG A 220 4.20 20.54 -5.16
C ARG A 220 5.59 19.92 -5.00
N GLN A 221 6.48 20.11 -5.96
CA GLN A 221 7.87 19.65 -5.85
C GLN A 221 8.62 20.32 -4.68
N LYS A 222 8.50 21.65 -4.52
CA LYS A 222 9.12 22.36 -3.39
C LYS A 222 8.56 21.91 -2.04
N CYS A 223 7.26 21.61 -1.97
CA CYS A 223 6.63 21.03 -0.79
C CYS A 223 7.23 19.67 -0.45
N GLN A 224 7.51 18.83 -1.46
CA GLN A 224 8.18 17.54 -1.27
C GLN A 224 9.60 17.70 -0.73
N GLU A 225 10.42 18.54 -1.37
CA GLU A 225 11.80 18.79 -0.94
C GLU A 225 11.85 19.33 0.50
N ALA A 226 10.96 20.27 0.84
CA ALA A 226 10.86 20.81 2.18
C ALA A 226 10.36 19.78 3.21
N TRP A 227 9.41 18.92 2.82
CA TRP A 227 8.94 17.82 3.66
C TRP A 227 10.06 16.82 3.96
N GLU A 228 10.79 16.38 2.94
CA GLU A 228 11.91 15.46 3.08
C GLU A 228 12.97 16.04 4.04
N GLN A 229 13.41 17.27 3.80
CA GLN A 229 14.41 17.93 4.63
C GLN A 229 13.95 18.09 6.08
N ALA A 230 12.71 18.52 6.30
CA ALA A 230 12.22 18.85 7.63
C ALA A 230 11.86 17.58 8.42
N SER A 231 11.24 16.59 7.79
CA SER A 231 10.87 15.33 8.43
C SER A 231 12.08 14.45 8.78
N ALA A 232 13.21 14.61 8.08
CA ALA A 232 14.46 13.93 8.41
C ALA A 232 14.94 14.18 9.86
N GLU A 233 14.61 15.33 10.48
CA GLU A 233 14.87 15.62 11.90
C GLU A 233 14.21 14.59 12.83
N VAL A 234 13.03 14.10 12.44
CA VAL A 234 12.25 13.12 13.22
C VAL A 234 12.67 11.70 12.89
N PHE A 235 12.75 11.37 11.59
CA PHE A 235 12.90 9.99 11.15
C PHE A 235 14.35 9.48 11.19
N THR A 236 15.35 10.29 10.87
CA THR A 236 16.76 9.83 10.82
C THR A 236 17.23 9.24 12.15
N PRO A 237 16.97 9.87 13.32
CA PRO A 237 17.36 9.28 14.60
C PRO A 237 16.61 7.98 14.91
N MET A 238 15.34 7.86 14.50
CA MET A 238 14.51 6.67 14.75
C MET A 238 14.96 5.46 13.94
N PHE A 239 15.38 5.69 12.70
CA PHE A 239 15.80 4.65 11.77
C PHE A 239 17.32 4.68 11.55
N THR A 240 18.08 4.84 12.63
CA THR A 240 19.54 4.88 12.57
C THR A 240 20.08 3.62 11.91
N GLY A 241 20.94 3.77 10.90
CA GLY A 241 21.52 2.66 10.15
C GLY A 241 20.61 2.11 9.03
N CYS A 242 19.41 2.65 8.87
CA CYS A 242 18.54 2.38 7.74
C CYS A 242 18.78 3.41 6.62
N TYR A 243 18.51 2.99 5.39
CA TYR A 243 18.26 3.91 4.30
C TYR A 243 16.78 4.32 4.31
N LEU A 244 16.51 5.60 4.12
CA LEU A 244 15.15 6.14 4.12
C LEU A 244 14.86 6.84 2.78
N GLU A 245 13.67 6.59 2.25
CA GLU A 245 13.06 7.33 1.15
C GLU A 245 11.75 7.95 1.66
N TYR A 246 11.61 9.26 1.48
CA TYR A 246 10.45 10.02 1.95
C TYR A 246 9.49 10.25 0.78
N LEU A 247 8.28 9.72 0.88
CA LEU A 247 7.25 9.95 -0.14
C LEU A 247 6.50 11.24 0.15
N GLN A 248 6.01 11.86 -0.92
CA GLN A 248 5.17 13.05 -0.83
C GLN A 248 3.89 12.72 -0.05
N PRO A 249 3.53 13.48 0.98
CA PRO A 249 2.23 13.32 1.63
C PRO A 249 1.09 13.66 0.66
N ASP A 250 0.12 12.75 0.55
CA ASP A 250 -0.99 12.82 -0.41
C ASP A 250 -2.21 12.02 0.09
N ALA A 251 -3.31 12.05 -0.67
CA ALA A 251 -4.53 11.29 -0.41
C ALA A 251 -4.23 9.80 -0.14
N TYR A 252 -4.93 9.25 0.85
CA TYR A 252 -4.62 7.97 1.47
C TYR A 252 -4.45 6.82 0.45
N TYR A 253 -5.44 6.56 -0.41
CA TYR A 253 -5.38 5.42 -1.32
C TYR A 253 -4.31 5.56 -2.40
N MET A 254 -4.17 6.76 -2.97
CA MET A 254 -3.12 7.05 -3.95
C MET A 254 -1.73 6.86 -3.36
N ASN A 255 -1.52 7.35 -2.14
CA ASN A 255 -0.20 7.31 -1.53
C ASN A 255 0.16 5.93 -0.97
N SER A 256 -0.82 5.15 -0.52
CA SER A 256 -0.63 3.74 -0.17
C SER A 256 -0.17 2.93 -1.38
N ARG A 257 -0.78 3.13 -2.56
CA ARG A 257 -0.32 2.49 -3.81
C ARG A 257 1.09 2.91 -4.21
N GLU A 258 1.45 4.18 -4.10
CA GLU A 258 2.81 4.63 -4.41
C GLU A 258 3.83 4.06 -3.41
N ALA A 259 3.48 3.95 -2.12
CA ALA A 259 4.33 3.29 -1.13
C ALA A 259 4.55 1.80 -1.45
N ASP A 260 3.50 1.07 -1.83
CA ASP A 260 3.59 -0.31 -2.30
C ASP A 260 4.52 -0.42 -3.52
N ARG A 261 4.36 0.48 -4.50
CA ARG A 261 5.21 0.50 -5.69
C ARG A 261 6.69 0.72 -5.34
N ARG A 262 6.97 1.55 -4.33
CA ARG A 262 8.34 1.88 -3.89
C ARG A 262 9.01 0.79 -3.06
N ILE A 263 8.25 0.06 -2.24
CA ILE A 263 8.83 -0.96 -1.36
C ILE A 263 9.29 -2.20 -2.12
N ARG A 264 8.60 -2.62 -3.20
CA ARG A 264 8.93 -3.84 -3.98
C ARG A 264 10.43 -3.95 -4.38
N PRO A 265 11.03 -2.96 -5.09
CA PRO A 265 12.45 -3.04 -5.45
C PRO A 265 13.38 -2.95 -4.24
N LEU A 266 12.98 -2.26 -3.17
CA LEU A 266 13.79 -2.11 -1.96
C LEU A 266 13.81 -3.38 -1.12
N ALA A 267 12.70 -4.11 -1.02
CA ALA A 267 12.64 -5.41 -0.37
C ALA A 267 13.58 -6.42 -1.05
N LEU A 268 13.54 -6.47 -2.39
CA LEU A 268 14.43 -7.33 -3.17
C LEU A 268 15.91 -6.95 -2.97
N LYS A 269 16.22 -5.65 -3.00
CA LYS A 269 17.57 -5.14 -2.76
C LYS A 269 18.06 -5.46 -1.35
N ALA A 270 17.21 -5.29 -0.34
CA ALA A 270 17.55 -5.56 1.06
C ALA A 270 17.88 -7.04 1.26
N ALA A 271 17.07 -7.94 0.69
CA ALA A 271 17.31 -9.37 0.72
C ALA A 271 18.65 -9.77 0.09
N VAL A 272 18.95 -9.28 -1.11
CA VAL A 272 20.23 -9.59 -1.79
C VAL A 272 21.41 -9.03 -0.99
N THR A 273 21.29 -7.79 -0.49
CA THR A 273 22.34 -7.17 0.33
C THR A 273 22.58 -7.97 1.61
N TRP A 274 21.51 -8.44 2.24
CA TRP A 274 21.59 -9.26 3.45
C TRP A 274 22.27 -10.62 3.17
N LEU A 275 21.91 -11.31 2.09
CA LEU A 275 22.59 -12.54 1.66
C LEU A 275 24.09 -12.33 1.42
N GLN A 276 24.46 -11.21 0.78
CA GLN A 276 25.86 -10.88 0.51
C GLN A 276 26.67 -10.51 1.76
N THR A 277 26.03 -9.84 2.71
CA THR A 277 26.74 -9.25 3.86
C THR A 277 26.65 -10.09 5.11
N ALA A 278 25.46 -10.52 5.52
CA ALA A 278 25.22 -11.29 6.73
C ALA A 278 25.45 -12.80 6.50
N ALA A 279 24.97 -13.35 5.39
CA ALA A 279 25.19 -14.76 5.05
C ALA A 279 26.52 -15.02 4.32
N HIS A 280 27.30 -13.96 4.02
CA HIS A 280 28.59 -14.03 3.33
C HIS A 280 28.54 -14.74 1.96
N LEU A 281 27.42 -14.60 1.23
CA LEU A 281 27.22 -15.20 -0.09
C LEU A 281 27.30 -14.13 -1.19
N PRO A 282 28.46 -13.94 -1.84
CA PRO A 282 28.61 -12.92 -2.87
C PRO A 282 27.68 -13.19 -4.06
N GLY A 283 27.28 -12.13 -4.78
CA GLY A 283 26.26 -12.21 -5.84
C GLY A 283 26.59 -13.20 -6.96
N ASP A 284 27.87 -13.41 -7.26
CA ASP A 284 28.32 -14.38 -8.26
C ASP A 284 28.28 -15.84 -7.79
N GLU A 285 28.09 -16.10 -6.50
CA GLU A 285 27.83 -17.43 -5.93
C GLU A 285 26.33 -17.73 -5.78
N LEU A 286 25.48 -16.70 -5.88
CA LEU A 286 24.03 -16.81 -5.80
C LEU A 286 23.41 -17.13 -7.16
N ARG A 287 22.26 -17.81 -7.10
CA ARG A 287 21.30 -17.99 -8.18
C ARG A 287 19.95 -17.51 -7.69
N ALA A 288 19.21 -16.82 -8.56
CA ALA A 288 17.83 -16.41 -8.32
C ALA A 288 16.88 -17.06 -9.33
N VAL A 289 15.71 -17.47 -8.87
CA VAL A 289 14.66 -18.07 -9.70
C VAL A 289 13.37 -17.31 -9.49
N ILE A 290 12.75 -16.85 -10.58
CA ILE A 290 11.52 -16.06 -10.58
C ILE A 290 10.39 -16.92 -11.12
N ILE A 291 9.25 -16.96 -10.42
CA ILE A 291 8.03 -17.61 -10.89
C ILE A 291 6.79 -16.77 -10.57
N GLY A 292 5.78 -16.81 -11.44
CA GLY A 292 4.47 -16.24 -11.15
C GLY A 292 3.65 -17.19 -10.28
N CYS A 293 2.97 -16.65 -9.28
CA CYS A 293 2.10 -17.37 -8.36
C CYS A 293 0.69 -16.77 -8.33
N GLY A 294 -0.33 -17.61 -8.19
CA GLY A 294 -1.73 -17.21 -8.13
C GLY A 294 -2.69 -18.34 -8.52
N GLY A 295 -3.97 -17.98 -8.70
CA GLY A 295 -5.00 -18.87 -9.22
C GLY A 295 -5.06 -18.86 -10.76
N ASP A 296 -6.10 -18.20 -11.30
CA ASP A 296 -6.30 -18.05 -12.74
C ASP A 296 -5.44 -16.93 -13.35
N THR A 297 -4.95 -16.01 -12.52
CA THR A 297 -4.08 -14.89 -12.88
C THR A 297 -2.89 -14.82 -11.93
N ILE A 298 -1.83 -14.11 -12.32
CA ILE A 298 -0.69 -13.88 -11.43
C ILE A 298 -1.11 -12.86 -10.37
N GLU A 299 -1.00 -13.24 -9.10
CA GLU A 299 -1.28 -12.41 -7.92
C GLU A 299 0.02 -11.90 -7.29
N GLU A 300 1.11 -12.66 -7.42
CA GLU A 300 2.44 -12.30 -6.96
C GLU A 300 3.52 -13.02 -7.76
N TYR A 301 4.74 -12.47 -7.79
CA TYR A 301 5.92 -13.18 -8.25
C TYR A 301 6.76 -13.60 -7.04
N ARG A 302 7.25 -14.83 -7.04
CA ARG A 302 8.14 -15.35 -6.00
C ARG A 302 9.55 -15.49 -6.55
N VAL A 303 10.51 -14.93 -5.81
CA VAL A 303 11.94 -15.01 -6.10
C VAL A 303 12.59 -15.92 -5.07
N GLY A 304 13.06 -17.09 -5.48
CA GLY A 304 13.85 -17.99 -4.65
C GLY A 304 15.35 -17.80 -4.86
N PHE A 305 16.12 -17.77 -3.78
CA PHE A 305 17.57 -17.69 -3.80
C PHE A 305 18.20 -19.02 -3.40
N SER A 306 19.21 -19.46 -4.13
CA SER A 306 20.03 -20.63 -3.81
C SER A 306 21.51 -20.34 -4.07
N THR A 307 22.42 -21.16 -3.54
CA THR A 307 23.81 -21.14 -4.00
C THR A 307 23.92 -21.86 -5.35
N ARG A 308 25.00 -21.60 -6.12
CA ARG A 308 25.21 -22.27 -7.41
C ARG A 308 25.32 -23.79 -7.34
N HIS A 309 25.74 -24.31 -6.19
CA HIS A 309 26.02 -25.72 -5.97
C HIS A 309 24.89 -26.48 -5.26
N SER A 310 23.81 -25.78 -4.88
CA SER A 310 22.65 -26.36 -4.21
C SER A 310 21.37 -26.05 -4.96
N ASN A 311 20.38 -26.94 -4.83
CA ASN A 311 19.00 -26.66 -5.22
C ASN A 311 18.14 -26.27 -4.03
N GLU A 312 18.68 -26.26 -2.81
CA GLU A 312 17.95 -25.79 -1.63
C GLU A 312 17.73 -24.28 -1.69
N VAL A 313 16.53 -23.85 -1.34
CA VAL A 313 16.21 -22.42 -1.20
C VAL A 313 16.73 -21.95 0.15
N ILE A 314 17.61 -20.96 0.13
CA ILE A 314 18.17 -20.37 1.36
C ILE A 314 17.41 -19.12 1.81
N TYR A 315 16.75 -18.44 0.88
CA TYR A 315 15.97 -17.23 1.15
C TYR A 315 14.98 -16.98 0.02
N GLY A 316 13.98 -16.16 0.24
CA GLY A 316 13.04 -15.77 -0.80
C GLY A 316 12.42 -14.39 -0.62
N CYS A 317 11.94 -13.82 -1.71
CA CYS A 317 11.19 -12.56 -1.73
C CYS A 317 9.89 -12.71 -2.50
N ILE A 318 8.81 -12.14 -1.96
CA ILE A 318 7.55 -11.96 -2.66
C ILE A 318 7.56 -10.58 -3.30
N TRP A 319 7.15 -10.53 -4.57
CA TRP A 319 6.90 -9.32 -5.32
C TRP A 319 5.41 -9.26 -5.66
N PRO A 320 4.60 -8.50 -4.90
CA PRO A 320 3.17 -8.42 -5.14
C PRO A 320 2.85 -7.74 -6.48
N VAL A 321 1.79 -8.23 -7.13
CA VAL A 321 1.22 -7.60 -8.32
C VAL A 321 0.27 -6.49 -7.87
N LEU A 322 0.50 -5.27 -8.34
CA LEU A 322 -0.24 -4.07 -7.91
C LEU A 322 -1.31 -3.61 -8.92
N SER A 323 -1.32 -4.20 -10.11
CA SER A 323 -2.25 -3.82 -11.18
C SER A 323 -2.63 -5.01 -12.06
N LYS A 324 -3.72 -4.86 -12.82
CA LYS A 324 -4.18 -5.90 -13.73
C LYS A 324 -3.24 -6.07 -14.92
N GLU A 325 -2.60 -4.98 -15.33
CA GLU A 325 -1.57 -4.95 -16.36
C GLU A 325 -0.37 -5.81 -15.97
N GLU A 326 0.03 -5.77 -14.69
CA GLU A 326 1.08 -6.62 -14.14
C GLU A 326 0.64 -8.09 -13.92
N ALA A 327 -0.67 -8.31 -13.69
CA ALA A 327 -1.27 -9.65 -13.47
C ALA A 327 -1.41 -10.47 -14.76
N ALA A 328 -1.39 -9.81 -15.92
CA ALA A 328 -1.59 -10.42 -17.22
C ALA A 328 -0.34 -11.22 -17.64
N ALA A 329 -0.35 -12.52 -17.36
CA ALA A 329 0.66 -13.46 -17.87
C ALA A 329 0.56 -13.55 -19.40
N ASP A 330 1.58 -13.05 -20.11
CA ASP A 330 1.77 -13.22 -21.56
C ASP A 330 0.49 -13.03 -22.41
N GLY A 331 0.04 -11.78 -22.57
CA GLY A 331 -1.08 -11.40 -23.43
C GLY A 331 -0.70 -10.34 -24.45
N THR A 332 -0.58 -10.74 -25.72
CA THR A 332 -0.44 -9.98 -26.97
C THR A 332 -0.67 -8.45 -26.96
N GLU A 333 0.32 -7.74 -27.51
CA GLU A 333 0.26 -6.49 -28.31
C GLU A 333 -0.01 -5.12 -27.66
N ASN A 334 -0.08 -4.95 -26.34
CA ASN A 334 -0.08 -3.61 -25.72
C ASN A 334 0.95 -3.53 -24.61
N GLN A 335 1.99 -2.68 -24.75
CA GLN A 335 3.00 -2.26 -23.75
C GLN A 335 2.92 -2.96 -22.37
N VAL A 336 3.14 -4.28 -22.34
CA VAL A 336 3.04 -5.06 -21.10
C VAL A 336 4.29 -4.77 -20.29
N ILE A 337 4.12 -4.43 -19.02
CA ILE A 337 5.23 -4.38 -18.07
C ILE A 337 5.68 -5.82 -17.84
N ASP A 338 6.82 -6.21 -18.39
CA ASP A 338 7.43 -7.51 -18.10
C ASP A 338 8.04 -7.45 -16.70
N VAL A 339 7.21 -7.71 -15.69
CA VAL A 339 7.61 -7.71 -14.27
C VAL A 339 8.77 -8.68 -14.00
N PRO A 340 8.78 -9.92 -14.53
CA PRO A 340 9.96 -10.80 -14.45
C PRO A 340 11.25 -10.20 -15.02
N ASP A 341 11.17 -9.42 -16.11
CA ASP A 341 12.31 -8.68 -16.65
C ASP A 341 12.77 -7.56 -15.72
N GLU A 342 11.85 -6.81 -15.11
CA GLU A 342 12.16 -5.77 -14.11
C GLU A 342 12.89 -6.37 -12.90
N ILE A 343 12.32 -7.44 -12.30
CA ILE A 343 12.91 -8.16 -11.17
C ILE A 343 14.32 -8.66 -11.57
N ALA A 344 14.46 -9.26 -12.74
CA ALA A 344 15.74 -9.78 -13.20
C ALA A 344 16.79 -8.69 -13.47
N ALA A 345 16.38 -7.52 -13.96
CA ALA A 345 17.25 -6.37 -14.13
C ALA A 345 17.78 -5.89 -12.77
N LEU A 346 16.90 -5.73 -11.78
CA LEU A 346 17.27 -5.36 -10.41
C LEU A 346 18.24 -6.36 -9.78
N LEU A 347 17.99 -7.67 -9.92
CA LEU A 347 18.88 -8.72 -9.42
C LEU A 347 20.27 -8.65 -10.04
N LYS A 348 20.36 -8.42 -11.36
CA LYS A 348 21.63 -8.25 -12.07
C LYS A 348 22.38 -7.00 -11.63
N GLU A 349 21.69 -5.90 -11.38
CA GLU A 349 22.30 -4.68 -10.82
C GLU A 349 22.89 -4.91 -9.42
N GLN A 350 22.31 -5.83 -8.63
CA GLN A 350 22.86 -6.26 -7.34
C GLN A 350 23.96 -7.34 -7.46
N GLY A 351 24.40 -7.69 -8.67
CA GLY A 351 25.51 -8.62 -8.90
C GLY A 351 25.12 -10.09 -9.02
N ILE A 352 23.83 -10.43 -9.06
CA ILE A 352 23.38 -11.81 -9.28
C ILE A 352 23.36 -12.10 -10.79
N ALA A 353 24.31 -12.91 -11.24
CA ALA A 353 24.47 -13.21 -12.67
C ALA A 353 23.56 -14.34 -13.19
N ASP A 354 23.24 -15.34 -12.34
CA ASP A 354 22.41 -16.49 -12.70
C ASP A 354 20.96 -16.23 -12.25
N VAL A 355 20.17 -15.63 -13.14
CA VAL A 355 18.74 -15.37 -12.92
C VAL A 355 17.92 -16.21 -13.89
N ARG A 356 17.06 -17.08 -13.36
CA ARG A 356 16.16 -17.93 -14.14
C ARG A 356 14.72 -17.46 -13.99
N ARG A 357 13.96 -17.58 -15.08
CA ARG A 357 12.53 -17.29 -15.11
C ARG A 357 11.82 -18.58 -15.50
N LEU A 358 10.88 -18.99 -14.67
CA LEU A 358 10.10 -20.18 -14.91
C LEU A 358 8.75 -19.79 -15.53
N PRO A 359 8.30 -20.48 -16.59
CA PRO A 359 7.00 -20.23 -17.19
C PRO A 359 5.87 -20.80 -16.32
N GLY A 360 4.67 -20.23 -16.48
CA GLY A 360 3.45 -20.72 -15.84
C GLY A 360 3.10 -20.01 -14.53
N ILE A 361 1.95 -20.38 -13.97
CA ILE A 361 1.41 -19.86 -12.72
C ILE A 361 1.39 -21.02 -11.72
N HIS A 362 2.09 -20.85 -10.59
CA HIS A 362 2.10 -21.83 -9.51
C HIS A 362 1.16 -21.42 -8.37
N PRO A 363 0.64 -22.38 -7.59
CA PRO A 363 -0.08 -22.04 -6.36
C PRO A 363 0.80 -21.26 -5.37
N ALA A 364 0.23 -20.23 -4.74
CA ALA A 364 0.88 -19.44 -3.69
C ALA A 364 0.85 -20.18 -2.34
N GLU A 365 1.58 -21.28 -2.21
CA GLU A 365 1.56 -22.15 -1.02
C GLU A 365 2.39 -21.60 0.15
N PHE A 366 1.94 -21.90 1.37
CA PHE A 366 2.61 -21.54 2.62
C PHE A 366 2.84 -22.80 3.44
N CYS A 367 3.86 -22.79 4.29
CA CYS A 367 4.14 -23.87 5.21
C CYS A 367 3.06 -23.97 6.29
N ASP A 368 2.49 -25.16 6.47
CA ASP A 368 1.43 -25.42 7.47
C ASP A 368 1.93 -25.26 8.92
N ASP A 369 3.24 -25.39 9.16
CA ASP A 369 3.83 -25.37 10.51
C ASP A 369 4.19 -23.95 10.97
N CYS A 370 4.82 -23.15 10.11
CA CYS A 370 5.35 -21.82 10.47
C CYS A 370 4.68 -20.66 9.71
N GLY A 371 3.85 -20.93 8.70
CA GLY A 371 3.21 -19.91 7.87
C GLY A 371 4.13 -19.24 6.84
N ALA A 372 5.40 -19.64 6.72
CA ALA A 372 6.32 -19.04 5.75
C ALA A 372 5.94 -19.43 4.30
N PRO A 373 6.06 -18.51 3.34
CA PRO A 373 5.81 -18.82 1.92
C PRO A 373 6.88 -19.75 1.35
N TYR A 374 6.47 -20.64 0.44
CA TYR A 374 7.40 -21.44 -0.35
C TYR A 374 7.94 -20.67 -1.56
N PHE A 375 9.19 -20.94 -1.96
CA PHE A 375 9.85 -20.24 -3.07
C PHE A 375 10.40 -21.23 -4.11
N PRO A 376 10.51 -20.82 -5.38
CA PRO A 376 10.97 -21.70 -6.43
C PRO A 376 12.46 -22.01 -6.29
N ASN A 377 12.80 -23.27 -6.43
CA ASN A 377 14.18 -23.71 -6.63
C ASN A 377 14.58 -23.73 -8.12
N PRO A 378 15.85 -24.02 -8.47
CA PRO A 378 16.32 -24.05 -9.85
C PRO A 378 15.68 -25.10 -10.77
N LEU A 379 14.96 -26.06 -10.19
CA LEU A 379 14.20 -27.11 -10.88
C LEU A 379 12.71 -26.77 -11.01
N GLY A 380 12.23 -25.69 -10.37
CA GLY A 380 10.83 -25.26 -10.33
C GLY A 380 9.99 -25.90 -9.24
N GLU A 381 10.63 -26.53 -8.25
CA GLU A 381 9.95 -27.03 -7.06
C GLU A 381 9.82 -25.90 -6.04
N MET A 382 8.65 -25.79 -5.40
CA MET A 382 8.39 -24.79 -4.36
C MET A 382 8.86 -25.34 -3.01
N MET A 383 9.83 -24.66 -2.37
CA MET A 383 10.50 -25.14 -1.17
C MET A 383 10.43 -24.11 -0.03
N HIS A 384 10.47 -24.63 1.20
CA HIS A 384 10.66 -23.79 2.39
C HIS A 384 12.06 -23.17 2.36
N PRO A 385 12.21 -21.85 2.64
CA PRO A 385 13.53 -21.25 2.74
C PRO A 385 14.22 -21.71 4.03
N GLU A 386 15.42 -22.28 3.92
CA GLU A 386 16.23 -22.72 5.05
C GLU A 386 17.59 -22.06 5.01
N LEU A 387 17.83 -21.16 5.97
CA LEU A 387 19.13 -20.51 6.09
C LEU A 387 20.19 -21.48 6.57
N PRO A 388 21.42 -21.40 6.04
CA PRO A 388 22.55 -22.14 6.61
C PRO A 388 22.70 -21.81 8.10
N GLU A 389 22.89 -22.84 8.93
CA GLU A 389 22.95 -22.74 10.40
C GLU A 389 24.01 -21.74 10.93
N GLU A 390 24.98 -21.34 10.10
CA GLU A 390 26.07 -20.41 10.43
C GLU A 390 25.73 -18.92 10.23
N THR A 391 24.49 -18.58 9.86
CA THR A 391 24.09 -17.19 9.56
C THR A 391 23.80 -16.40 10.83
N ASP A 392 24.62 -15.38 11.14
CA ASP A 392 24.38 -14.50 12.29
C ASP A 392 23.31 -13.45 11.98
N LEU A 393 22.15 -13.58 12.64
CA LEU A 393 21.01 -12.67 12.50
C LEU A 393 21.07 -11.49 13.49
N ALA A 394 22.03 -11.46 14.42
CA ALA A 394 22.09 -10.43 15.45
C ALA A 394 22.78 -9.14 14.94
N PRO A 395 22.30 -7.94 15.30
CA PRO A 395 23.01 -6.71 15.02
C PRO A 395 24.36 -6.72 15.75
N VAL A 396 25.44 -6.40 15.03
CA VAL A 396 26.76 -6.19 15.65
C VAL A 396 26.64 -4.97 16.56
N HIS A 397 26.56 -5.19 17.87
CA HIS A 397 26.64 -4.13 18.86
C HIS A 397 28.01 -3.45 18.76
N PHE A 398 28.07 -2.31 18.08
CA PHE A 398 29.22 -1.42 18.18
C PHE A 398 29.13 -0.67 19.51
N HIS A 399 30.12 -0.91 20.37
CA HIS A 399 30.29 -0.28 21.69
C HIS A 399 30.49 1.24 21.62
#